data_AF-A0A974U7Y0-F1
#
_entry.id   AF-A0A974U7Y0-F1
#
_cell.length_a   1.000
_cell.length_b   1.000
_cell.length_c   1.000
_cell.angle_alpha   90.00
_cell.angle_beta   90.00
_cell.angle_gamma   90.00
#
_symmetry.space_group_name_H-M   'P 1'
#
loop_
_entity.id
_entity.type
_entity.pdbx_description
1 polymer ?
#
loop_
_entity_poly.entity_id
_entity_poly.type
_entity_poly.pdbx_seq_one_letter_code
_entity_poly.pdbx_strand_id
1 'polypeptide(L)'
;MGRLTFYKNNGNDLIRTTGGVDKNRIKNDPAFKRTRENMSEFGASATVGKALRMGFANIIKSMSDNSIVGRITGLMKKINSVGPGLRGQRAFEIMPNKILLEGFEFNKTAPLDAIFYAPNKAPTLDANRSVVTWVVPDFNTSNYINAPEGATHFKLVLVTTVLRYSLERNLALRSFKIKKGVFPTKKGIFPLSPKLFF
;
A
#
# COMPACT_ATOMS: atom_id res chain seq x y z
N MET A 1 -30.70 28.76 -2.49
CA MET A 1 -30.64 27.91 -3.70
C MET A 1 -29.79 26.69 -3.41
N GLY A 2 -30.35 25.49 -3.61
CA GLY A 2 -29.80 24.21 -3.13
C GLY A 2 -28.47 23.86 -3.79
N ARG A 3 -27.41 23.75 -2.99
CA ARG A 3 -26.07 23.34 -3.42
C ARG A 3 -26.05 21.83 -3.66
N LEU A 4 -26.58 21.35 -4.77
CA LEU A 4 -26.41 19.96 -5.19
C LEU A 4 -25.08 19.81 -5.93
N THR A 5 -24.33 18.75 -5.63
CA THR A 5 -23.10 18.37 -6.35
C THR A 5 -23.31 17.02 -6.99
N PHE A 6 -23.07 16.96 -8.30
CA PHE A 6 -23.17 15.75 -9.12
C PHE A 6 -21.76 15.18 -9.32
N TYR A 7 -21.58 13.89 -9.11
CA TYR A 7 -20.31 13.22 -9.39
C TYR A 7 -20.52 11.74 -9.73
N LYS A 8 -19.62 11.19 -10.56
CA LYS A 8 -19.60 9.79 -10.94
C LYS A 8 -18.70 8.98 -10.01
N ASN A 9 -19.17 7.82 -9.57
CA ASN A 9 -18.35 6.85 -8.82
C ASN A 9 -18.63 5.44 -9.36
N ASN A 10 -17.58 4.75 -9.84
CA ASN A 10 -17.67 3.41 -10.43
C ASN A 10 -18.79 3.24 -11.46
N GLY A 11 -19.02 4.25 -12.30
CA GLY A 11 -20.06 4.23 -13.35
C GLY A 11 -21.46 4.68 -12.91
N ASN A 12 -21.69 4.90 -11.61
CA ASN A 12 -22.97 5.38 -11.10
C ASN A 12 -22.98 6.90 -10.92
N ASP A 13 -24.07 7.54 -11.33
CA ASP A 13 -24.33 8.96 -11.08
C ASP A 13 -24.84 9.16 -9.64
N LEU A 14 -24.12 9.95 -8.86
CA LEU A 14 -24.45 10.25 -7.46
C LEU A 14 -24.74 11.73 -7.29
N ILE A 15 -25.77 12.04 -6.49
CA ILE A 15 -26.18 13.39 -6.13
C ILE A 15 -25.97 13.56 -4.63
N ARG A 16 -25.27 14.62 -4.23
CA ARG A 16 -25.10 15.01 -2.83
C ARG A 16 -25.61 16.43 -2.61
N THR A 17 -26.39 16.64 -1.55
CA THR A 17 -26.65 17.96 -0.98
C THR A 17 -25.43 18.47 -0.21
N THR A 18 -25.04 19.72 -0.46
CA THR A 18 -23.95 20.36 0.27
C THR A 18 -24.48 20.81 1.63
N GLY A 19 -24.25 19.99 2.64
CA GLY A 19 -24.47 20.29 4.04
C GLY A 19 -23.31 19.74 4.87
N GLY A 20 -23.03 20.38 6.01
CA GLY A 20 -21.98 19.96 6.93
C GLY A 20 -22.07 20.72 8.25
N VAL A 21 -21.53 20.12 9.31
CA VAL A 21 -21.41 20.78 10.61
C VAL A 21 -20.31 21.83 10.55
N ASP A 22 -20.51 22.97 11.21
CA ASP A 22 -19.51 24.05 11.26
C ASP A 22 -18.17 23.55 11.82
N LYS A 23 -17.07 24.01 11.22
CA LYS A 23 -15.70 23.61 11.60
C LYS A 23 -15.41 23.96 13.06
N ASN A 24 -15.90 25.11 13.55
CA ASN A 24 -15.70 25.52 14.94
C ASN A 24 -16.42 24.58 15.91
N ARG A 25 -17.61 24.12 15.53
CA ARG A 25 -18.36 23.13 16.32
C ARG A 25 -17.61 21.80 16.38
N ILE A 26 -17.11 21.27 15.26
CA ILE A 26 -16.32 20.03 15.24
C ILE A 26 -15.08 20.12 16.16
N LYS A 27 -14.43 21.30 16.21
CA LYS A 27 -13.23 21.53 17.03
C LYS A 27 -13.51 21.57 18.53
N ASN A 28 -14.60 22.23 18.94
CA ASN A 28 -14.79 22.61 20.34
C ASN A 28 -15.89 21.82 21.05
N ASP A 29 -16.92 21.39 20.34
CA ASP A 29 -18.09 20.73 20.93
C ASP A 29 -17.70 19.33 21.47
N PRO A 30 -18.04 19.01 22.74
CA PRO A 30 -17.78 17.70 23.35
C PRO A 30 -18.35 16.52 22.55
N ALA A 31 -19.48 16.71 21.86
CA ALA A 31 -20.11 15.67 21.04
C ALA A 31 -19.19 15.17 19.93
N PHE A 32 -18.24 16.00 19.47
CA PHE A 32 -17.28 15.67 18.41
C PHE A 32 -15.94 15.15 18.93
N LYS A 33 -15.79 14.88 20.23
CA LYS A 33 -14.54 14.33 20.81
C LYS A 33 -14.03 13.10 20.04
N ARG A 34 -14.90 12.11 19.84
CA ARG A 34 -14.56 10.87 19.10
C ARG A 34 -14.23 11.13 17.62
N THR A 35 -14.87 12.12 17.01
CA THR A 35 -14.58 12.55 15.65
C THR A 35 -13.16 13.11 15.56
N ARG A 36 -12.77 13.99 16.50
CA ARG A 36 -11.41 14.55 16.56
C ARG A 36 -10.35 13.49 16.80
N GLU A 37 -10.60 12.55 17.71
CA GLU A 37 -9.71 11.41 17.96
C GLU A 37 -9.50 10.59 16.69
N ASN A 38 -10.58 10.23 15.98
CA ASN A 38 -10.49 9.51 14.72
C ASN A 38 -9.77 10.31 13.63
N MET A 39 -10.01 11.62 13.54
CA MET A 39 -9.35 12.50 12.56
C MET A 39 -7.83 12.55 12.79
N SER A 40 -7.39 12.65 14.04
CA SER A 40 -5.97 12.62 14.42
C SER A 40 -5.31 11.31 13.95
N GLU A 41 -5.88 10.18 14.34
CA GLU A 41 -5.35 8.86 13.97
C GLU A 41 -5.39 8.61 12.45
N PHE A 42 -6.42 9.10 11.76
CA PHE A 42 -6.53 9.00 10.31
C PHE A 42 -5.48 9.87 9.61
N GLY A 43 -5.22 11.10 10.09
CA GLY A 43 -4.18 11.97 9.57
C GLY A 43 -2.79 11.35 9.69
N ALA A 44 -2.48 10.74 10.84
CA ALA A 44 -1.25 9.98 11.02
C ALA A 44 -1.16 8.80 10.04
N SER A 45 -2.24 8.02 9.91
CA SER A 45 -2.30 6.86 9.00
C SER A 45 -2.13 7.25 7.53
N ALA A 46 -2.73 8.37 7.11
CA ALA A 46 -2.59 8.90 5.76
C ALA A 46 -1.16 9.39 5.48
N THR A 47 -0.50 9.97 6.49
CA THR A 47 0.89 10.43 6.39
C THR A 47 1.85 9.26 6.22
N VAL A 48 1.75 8.23 7.06
CA VAL A 48 2.57 7.01 6.94
C VAL A 48 2.23 6.27 5.64
N GLY A 49 0.96 6.18 5.28
CA GLY A 49 0.52 5.58 4.03
C GLY A 49 1.06 6.32 2.80
N LYS A 50 1.22 7.65 2.86
CA LYS A 50 1.91 8.42 1.81
C LYS A 50 3.39 8.05 1.75
N ALA A 51 4.07 7.94 2.87
CA ALA A 51 5.48 7.56 2.91
C ALA A 51 5.72 6.17 2.30
N LEU A 52 4.87 5.18 2.63
CA LEU A 52 4.93 3.85 2.03
C LEU A 52 4.72 3.91 0.50
N ARG A 53 3.72 4.66 0.04
CA ARG A 53 3.46 4.83 -1.41
C ARG A 53 4.61 5.50 -2.13
N MET A 54 5.25 6.49 -1.53
CA MET A 54 6.44 7.12 -2.11
C MET A 54 7.58 6.12 -2.26
N GLY A 55 7.77 5.24 -1.26
CA GLY A 55 8.75 4.14 -1.33
C GLY A 55 8.54 3.16 -2.48
N PHE A 56 7.28 2.95 -2.89
CA PHE A 56 6.89 2.05 -3.98
C PHE A 56 6.36 2.77 -5.23
N ALA A 57 6.63 4.06 -5.40
CA ALA A 57 6.03 4.87 -6.46
C ALA A 57 6.26 4.29 -7.87
N ASN A 58 7.44 3.68 -8.08
CA ASN A 58 7.84 3.09 -9.37
C ASN A 58 6.99 1.89 -9.80
N ILE A 59 6.44 1.12 -8.85
CA ILE A 59 5.61 -0.06 -9.16
C ILE A 59 4.12 0.25 -9.05
N ILE A 60 3.73 1.19 -8.17
CA ILE A 60 2.33 1.59 -8.01
C ILE A 60 1.77 2.10 -9.35
N LYS A 61 2.54 2.90 -10.09
CA LYS A 61 2.08 3.48 -11.35
C LYS A 61 1.68 2.44 -12.40
N SER A 62 2.34 1.29 -12.43
CA SER A 62 2.17 0.28 -13.49
C SER A 62 1.48 -1.00 -13.02
N MET A 63 1.47 -1.29 -11.72
CA MET A 63 1.08 -2.60 -11.19
C MET A 63 0.05 -2.53 -10.06
N SER A 64 -0.56 -1.36 -9.78
CA SER A 64 -1.58 -1.23 -8.73
C SER A 64 -2.97 -0.97 -9.29
N ASP A 65 -3.98 -1.27 -8.48
CA ASP A 65 -5.36 -0.89 -8.80
C ASP A 65 -5.71 0.53 -8.31
N ASN A 66 -6.77 1.11 -8.87
CA ASN A 66 -7.20 2.48 -8.57
C ASN A 66 -7.54 2.73 -7.09
N SER A 67 -7.80 1.69 -6.29
CA SER A 67 -8.14 1.81 -4.86
C SER A 67 -6.93 1.69 -3.93
N ILE A 68 -5.71 1.53 -4.46
CA ILE A 68 -4.47 1.32 -3.69
C ILE A 68 -4.27 2.36 -2.57
N VAL A 69 -4.57 3.63 -2.84
CA VAL A 69 -4.38 4.73 -1.87
C VAL A 69 -5.28 4.55 -0.65
N GLY A 70 -6.55 4.24 -0.88
CA GLY A 70 -7.52 3.98 0.18
C GLY A 70 -7.17 2.71 0.96
N ARG A 71 -6.78 1.64 0.27
CA ARG A 71 -6.40 0.36 0.89
C ARG A 71 -5.16 0.48 1.77
N ILE A 72 -4.11 1.16 1.30
CA ILE A 72 -2.92 1.45 2.11
C ILE A 72 -3.28 2.30 3.33
N THR A 73 -4.12 3.33 3.16
CA THR A 73 -4.53 4.19 4.29
C THR A 73 -5.35 3.40 5.32
N GLY A 74 -6.25 2.52 4.86
CA GLY A 74 -7.02 1.62 5.73
C GLY A 74 -6.12 0.63 6.49
N LEU A 75 -5.11 0.08 5.82
CA LEU A 75 -4.10 -0.79 6.44
C LEU A 75 -3.30 -0.05 7.52
N MET A 76 -2.84 1.16 7.23
CA MET A 76 -2.17 2.01 8.22
C MET A 76 -3.07 2.36 9.39
N LYS A 77 -4.38 2.56 9.13
CA LYS A 77 -5.35 2.78 10.20
C LYS A 77 -5.52 1.54 11.08
N LYS A 78 -5.51 0.33 10.52
CA LYS A 78 -5.55 -0.92 11.30
C LYS A 78 -4.35 -0.99 12.24
N ILE A 79 -3.13 -0.76 11.72
CA ILE A 79 -1.89 -0.71 12.50
C ILE A 79 -1.98 0.34 13.62
N ASN A 80 -2.41 1.56 13.31
CA ASN A 80 -2.56 2.60 14.33
C ASN A 80 -3.59 2.24 15.42
N SER A 81 -4.66 1.54 15.05
CA SER A 81 -5.75 1.22 15.99
C SER A 81 -5.35 0.20 17.06
N VAL A 82 -4.34 -0.63 16.77
CA VAL A 82 -3.74 -1.59 17.72
C VAL A 82 -2.49 -1.05 18.41
N GLY A 83 -2.06 0.17 18.08
CA GLY A 83 -0.92 0.83 18.70
C GLY A 83 -1.19 1.21 20.17
N PRO A 84 -0.14 1.36 20.99
CA PRO A 84 -0.28 1.72 22.40
C PRO A 84 -0.73 3.17 22.57
N GLY A 85 -1.34 3.47 23.73
CA GLY A 85 -1.78 4.81 24.11
C GLY A 85 -3.29 5.03 24.03
N LEU A 86 -3.70 6.26 24.37
CA LEU A 86 -5.11 6.65 24.38
C LEU A 86 -5.63 6.89 22.95
N ARG A 87 -6.92 6.66 22.74
CA ARG A 87 -7.58 6.93 21.46
C ARG A 87 -7.37 8.39 21.04
N GLY A 88 -7.02 8.60 19.77
CA GLY A 88 -6.69 9.93 19.23
C GLY A 88 -5.23 10.34 19.40
N GLN A 89 -4.47 9.61 20.22
CA GLN A 89 -3.06 9.90 20.56
C GLN A 89 -2.19 8.62 20.55
N ARG A 90 -2.65 7.55 19.88
CA ARG A 90 -1.91 6.30 19.81
C ARG A 90 -0.59 6.48 19.08
N ALA A 91 0.44 5.80 19.57
CA ALA A 91 1.72 5.72 18.88
C ALA A 91 1.60 4.86 17.63
N PHE A 92 2.22 5.30 16.53
CA PHE A 92 2.21 4.56 15.28
C PHE A 92 3.37 3.57 15.23
N GLU A 93 3.14 2.33 15.67
CA GLU A 93 4.18 1.29 15.75
C GLU A 93 4.02 0.23 14.66
N ILE A 94 4.93 0.24 13.69
CA ILE A 94 4.92 -0.67 12.54
C ILE A 94 5.54 -2.01 12.87
N MET A 95 6.67 -2.02 13.58
CA MET A 95 7.46 -3.24 13.79
C MET A 95 6.70 -4.32 14.58
N PRO A 96 6.05 -4.01 15.72
CA PRO A 96 5.27 -5.00 16.45
C PRO A 96 4.07 -5.54 15.66
N ASN A 97 3.57 -4.73 14.71
CA ASN A 97 2.37 -5.01 13.93
C ASN A 97 2.68 -5.37 12.47
N LYS A 98 3.93 -5.74 12.15
CA LYS A 98 4.38 -5.97 10.77
C LYS A 98 3.59 -7.06 10.04
N ILE A 99 3.08 -8.04 10.80
CA ILE A 99 2.23 -9.13 10.30
C ILE A 99 1.00 -8.62 9.55
N LEU A 100 0.49 -7.43 9.91
CA LEU A 100 -0.66 -6.84 9.22
C LEU A 100 -0.34 -6.38 7.79
N LEU A 101 0.94 -6.14 7.49
CA LEU A 101 1.41 -5.72 6.17
C LEU A 101 1.66 -6.90 5.24
N GLU A 102 1.89 -8.09 5.78
CA GLU A 102 2.16 -9.31 5.02
C GLU A 102 0.94 -9.69 4.17
N GLY A 103 1.20 -10.08 2.92
CA GLY A 103 0.13 -10.51 2.00
C GLY A 103 -0.69 -9.37 1.41
N PHE A 104 -0.33 -8.11 1.65
CA PHE A 104 -1.00 -6.98 1.00
C PHE A 104 -0.73 -6.99 -0.51
N GLU A 105 -1.80 -7.17 -1.29
CA GLU A 105 -1.78 -7.10 -2.75
C GLU A 105 -1.87 -5.66 -3.24
N PHE A 106 -0.96 -5.24 -4.12
CA PHE A 106 -1.04 -3.92 -4.75
C PHE A 106 -2.13 -3.85 -5.83
N ASN A 107 -2.51 -4.99 -6.38
CA ASN A 107 -3.59 -5.10 -7.35
C ASN A 107 -4.59 -6.19 -6.94
N LYS A 108 -5.77 -5.77 -6.48
CA LYS A 108 -6.83 -6.71 -6.09
C LYS A 108 -7.46 -7.46 -7.27
N THR A 109 -7.37 -6.93 -8.49
CA THR A 109 -7.99 -7.57 -9.68
C THR A 109 -7.06 -8.58 -10.35
N ALA A 110 -5.79 -8.55 -9.98
CA ALA A 110 -4.74 -9.42 -10.50
C ALA A 110 -3.75 -9.73 -9.37
N PRO A 111 -4.14 -10.47 -8.32
CA PRO A 111 -3.25 -10.77 -7.20
C PRO A 111 -2.09 -11.67 -7.64
N LEU A 112 -0.93 -11.55 -6.98
CA LEU A 112 0.29 -12.24 -7.42
C LEU A 112 0.09 -13.76 -7.47
N ASP A 113 -0.49 -14.31 -6.42
CA ASP A 113 -0.70 -15.76 -6.28
C ASP A 113 -1.68 -16.33 -7.31
N ALA A 114 -2.54 -15.52 -7.92
CA ALA A 114 -3.43 -15.97 -9.00
C ALA A 114 -2.72 -16.09 -10.35
N ILE A 115 -1.55 -15.44 -10.50
CA ILE A 115 -0.78 -15.41 -11.74
C ILE A 115 0.49 -16.25 -11.62
N PHE A 116 1.17 -16.21 -10.47
CA PHE A 116 2.43 -16.90 -10.22
C PHE A 116 2.34 -17.71 -8.92
N TYR A 117 2.39 -19.03 -9.05
CA TYR A 117 2.26 -19.97 -7.92
C TYR A 117 3.34 -21.06 -7.95
N ALA A 118 4.48 -20.77 -8.56
CA ALA A 118 5.65 -21.65 -8.47
C ALA A 118 6.11 -21.77 -7.00
N PRO A 119 6.60 -22.95 -6.56
CA PRO A 119 7.14 -23.11 -5.22
C PRO A 119 8.22 -22.06 -4.95
N ASN A 120 7.99 -21.19 -3.97
CA ASN A 120 8.93 -20.14 -3.60
C ASN A 120 8.93 -19.98 -2.08
N LYS A 121 10.05 -19.52 -1.53
CA LYS A 121 10.13 -19.11 -0.13
C LYS A 121 9.89 -17.62 -0.03
N ALA A 122 9.34 -17.17 1.10
CA ALA A 122 9.24 -15.75 1.39
C ALA A 122 10.63 -15.09 1.28
N PRO A 123 10.74 -13.87 0.72
CA PRO A 123 12.00 -13.15 0.65
C PRO A 123 12.64 -12.98 2.04
N THR A 124 13.96 -13.13 2.12
CA THR A 124 14.71 -12.99 3.36
C THR A 124 15.58 -11.74 3.34
N LEU A 125 15.72 -11.11 4.50
CA LEU A 125 16.65 -10.01 4.75
C LEU A 125 17.98 -10.56 5.26
N ASP A 126 19.10 -9.96 4.83
CA ASP A 126 20.40 -10.18 5.47
C ASP A 126 20.43 -9.60 6.89
N ALA A 127 21.42 -9.99 7.69
CA ALA A 127 21.58 -9.52 9.08
C ALA A 127 21.62 -7.99 9.19
N ASN A 128 22.17 -7.30 8.17
CA ASN A 128 22.28 -5.84 8.14
C ASN A 128 21.06 -5.13 7.54
N ARG A 129 20.01 -5.87 7.12
CA ARG A 129 18.80 -5.34 6.47
C ARG A 129 19.09 -4.46 5.25
N SER A 130 20.16 -4.76 4.54
CA SER A 130 20.68 -4.03 3.39
C SER A 130 20.38 -4.74 2.07
N VAL A 131 20.16 -6.05 2.12
CA VAL A 131 19.88 -6.90 0.96
C VAL A 131 18.65 -7.75 1.25
N VAL A 132 17.72 -7.77 0.30
CA VAL A 132 16.61 -8.74 0.28
C VAL A 132 16.89 -9.74 -0.82
N THR A 133 16.79 -11.02 -0.46
CA THR A 133 16.97 -12.13 -1.40
C THR A 133 15.64 -12.87 -1.53
N TRP A 134 15.19 -13.06 -2.77
CA TRP A 134 14.07 -13.94 -3.07
C TRP A 134 14.55 -15.07 -3.96
N VAL A 135 14.47 -16.30 -3.44
CA VAL A 135 14.89 -17.49 -4.16
C VAL A 135 13.66 -18.16 -4.75
N VAL A 136 13.62 -18.17 -6.09
CA VAL A 136 12.65 -18.90 -6.88
C VAL A 136 13.42 -20.01 -7.60
N PRO A 137 13.26 -21.28 -7.19
CA PRO A 137 13.83 -22.43 -7.89
C PRO A 137 13.34 -22.49 -9.33
N ASP A 138 14.02 -23.27 -10.18
CA ASP A 138 13.56 -23.50 -11.54
C ASP A 138 12.16 -24.13 -11.55
N PHE A 139 11.30 -23.62 -12.42
CA PHE A 139 9.92 -24.06 -12.54
C PHE A 139 9.48 -24.05 -14.00
N ASN A 140 8.51 -24.92 -14.33
CA ASN A 140 7.88 -24.90 -15.65
C ASN A 140 6.79 -23.83 -15.70
N THR A 141 6.96 -22.83 -16.55
CA THR A 141 6.03 -21.71 -16.71
C THR A 141 4.62 -22.16 -17.09
N SER A 142 4.49 -23.24 -17.88
CA SER A 142 3.19 -23.79 -18.30
C SER A 142 2.37 -24.33 -17.12
N ASN A 143 3.04 -24.76 -16.05
CA ASN A 143 2.40 -25.37 -14.89
C ASN A 143 2.19 -24.39 -13.73
N TYR A 144 2.91 -23.27 -13.70
CA TYR A 144 3.01 -22.40 -12.53
C TYR A 144 2.77 -20.92 -12.81
N ILE A 145 2.50 -20.55 -14.06
CA ILE A 145 2.11 -19.21 -14.47
C ILE A 145 0.79 -19.25 -15.21
N ASN A 146 -0.21 -18.56 -14.67
CA ASN A 146 -1.46 -18.28 -15.36
C ASN A 146 -1.34 -16.98 -16.15
N ALA A 147 -0.73 -17.07 -17.34
CA ALA A 147 -0.44 -15.90 -18.16
C ALA A 147 -1.73 -15.28 -18.73
N PRO A 148 -1.87 -13.95 -18.71
CA PRO A 148 -2.95 -13.27 -19.43
C PRO A 148 -2.91 -13.57 -20.94
N GLU A 149 -4.06 -13.50 -21.59
CA GLU A 149 -4.15 -13.72 -23.04
C GLU A 149 -3.21 -12.78 -23.81
N GLY A 150 -2.43 -13.35 -24.74
CA GLY A 150 -1.46 -12.62 -25.56
C GLY A 150 -0.12 -12.30 -24.86
N ALA A 151 0.07 -12.67 -23.59
CA ALA A 151 1.35 -12.49 -22.91
C ALA A 151 2.41 -13.48 -23.45
N THR A 152 3.53 -12.96 -23.94
CA THR A 152 4.66 -13.78 -24.43
C THR A 152 5.81 -13.87 -23.43
N HIS A 153 5.86 -12.92 -22.49
CA HIS A 153 6.92 -12.81 -21.49
C HIS A 153 6.34 -12.32 -20.16
N PHE A 154 6.94 -12.76 -19.06
CA PHE A 154 6.66 -12.23 -17.72
C PHE A 154 7.96 -11.69 -17.10
N LYS A 155 7.80 -10.83 -16.09
CA LYS A 155 8.90 -10.33 -15.29
C LYS A 155 8.54 -10.35 -13.82
N LEU A 156 9.41 -10.97 -13.02
CA LEU A 156 9.40 -10.86 -11.57
C LEU A 156 10.16 -9.60 -11.14
N VAL A 157 9.55 -8.81 -10.25
CA VAL A 157 10.14 -7.58 -9.74
C VAL A 157 10.07 -7.59 -8.22
N LEU A 158 11.24 -7.69 -7.59
CA LEU A 158 11.37 -7.50 -6.15
C LEU A 158 11.73 -6.05 -5.87
N VAL A 159 10.94 -5.38 -5.02
CA VAL A 159 11.18 -3.99 -4.60
C VAL A 159 11.21 -3.93 -3.09
N THR A 160 12.18 -3.18 -2.57
CA THR A 160 12.34 -2.96 -1.14
C THR A 160 12.27 -1.47 -0.86
N THR A 161 11.77 -1.10 0.31
CA THR A 161 11.76 0.28 0.75
C THR A 161 11.99 0.35 2.25
N VAL A 162 12.64 1.43 2.69
CA VAL A 162 12.86 1.69 4.11
C VAL A 162 11.81 2.69 4.57
N LEU A 163 10.90 2.23 5.40
CA LEU A 163 9.90 3.09 6.03
C LEU A 163 10.45 3.55 7.38
N ARG A 164 10.86 4.82 7.45
CA ARG A 164 11.20 5.48 8.71
C ARG A 164 10.02 6.35 9.13
N TYR A 165 9.50 6.13 10.33
CA TYR A 165 8.55 7.04 10.97
C TYR A 165 9.22 7.63 12.20
N SER A 166 9.28 8.96 12.26
CA SER A 166 9.69 9.72 13.43
C SER A 166 8.53 10.66 13.76
N LEU A 167 8.18 10.78 15.04
CA LEU A 167 7.18 11.74 15.51
C LEU A 167 7.66 13.20 15.32
N GLU A 168 8.98 13.39 15.21
CA GLU A 168 9.65 14.65 14.88
C GLU A 168 9.52 14.95 13.38
N ARG A 169 9.13 16.19 13.06
CA ARG A 169 8.82 16.66 11.70
C ARG A 169 9.96 16.38 10.71
N ASN A 170 9.56 16.13 9.46
CA ASN A 170 10.36 15.92 8.25
C ASN A 170 10.95 14.51 8.07
N LEU A 171 10.21 13.72 7.30
CA LEU A 171 10.65 12.44 6.74
C LEU A 171 11.79 12.68 5.73
N ALA A 172 13.04 12.53 6.17
CA ALA A 172 14.17 12.37 5.25
C ALA A 172 14.12 10.96 4.64
N LEU A 173 13.51 10.85 3.45
CA LEU A 173 13.52 9.63 2.65
C LEU A 173 14.87 9.51 1.93
N ARG A 174 15.71 8.54 2.31
CA ARG A 174 16.82 8.09 1.46
C ARG A 174 16.36 6.90 0.64
N SER A 175 16.12 7.11 -0.64
CA SER A 175 15.92 6.03 -1.62
C SER A 175 17.23 5.27 -1.83
N PHE A 176 17.25 3.95 -1.63
CA PHE A 176 18.38 3.09 -1.93
C PHE A 176 18.15 2.23 -3.18
N LYS A 177 19.27 1.85 -3.81
CA LYS A 177 19.40 1.26 -5.14
C LYS A 177 18.53 0.02 -5.35
N ILE A 178 17.82 0.03 -6.48
CA ILE A 178 17.18 -1.14 -7.10
C ILE A 178 18.29 -2.06 -7.62
N LYS A 179 18.45 -3.28 -7.07
CA LYS A 179 19.15 -4.35 -7.78
C LYS A 179 18.17 -5.00 -8.75
N LYS A 180 18.26 -4.63 -10.02
CA LYS A 180 17.53 -5.29 -11.12
C LYS A 180 18.24 -6.61 -11.42
N GLY A 181 17.57 -7.75 -11.25
CA GLY A 181 17.86 -8.90 -12.08
C GLY A 181 17.42 -8.57 -13.51
N VAL A 182 18.37 -8.48 -14.45
CA VAL A 182 18.09 -8.23 -15.87
C VAL A 182 18.27 -9.56 -16.60
N PHE A 183 17.19 -10.08 -17.15
CA PHE A 183 17.21 -11.10 -18.20
C PHE A 183 16.78 -10.44 -19.53
N PRO A 184 17.30 -10.90 -20.68
CA PRO A 184 17.34 -10.12 -21.91
C PRO A 184 15.95 -9.73 -22.42
N THR A 185 15.86 -8.48 -22.90
CA THR A 185 14.60 -7.82 -23.28
C THR A 185 14.36 -7.81 -24.78
N LYS A 186 13.13 -8.14 -25.22
CA LYS A 186 12.45 -7.56 -26.39
C LYS A 186 10.97 -7.26 -26.04
N LYS A 187 10.36 -6.33 -26.79
CA LYS A 187 9.04 -5.71 -26.54
C LYS A 187 7.91 -6.72 -26.30
N GLY A 188 7.09 -6.49 -25.26
CA GLY A 188 5.89 -7.29 -24.93
C GLY A 188 5.79 -7.82 -23.48
N ILE A 189 6.30 -7.09 -22.48
CA ILE A 189 6.43 -7.60 -21.10
C ILE A 189 5.20 -7.26 -20.26
N PHE A 190 4.51 -8.27 -19.72
CA PHE A 190 3.51 -8.09 -18.67
C PHE A 190 4.18 -8.12 -17.28
N PRO A 191 4.06 -7.06 -16.47
CA PRO A 191 4.54 -7.08 -15.09
C PRO A 191 3.58 -7.86 -14.19
N LEU A 192 4.13 -8.72 -13.33
CA LEU A 192 3.37 -9.38 -12.27
C LEU A 192 3.04 -8.39 -11.14
N SER A 193 1.89 -8.58 -10.49
CA SER A 193 1.46 -7.69 -9.41
C SER A 193 2.36 -7.85 -8.18
N PRO A 194 2.72 -6.73 -7.52
CA PRO A 194 3.56 -6.79 -6.34
C PRO A 194 2.74 -7.17 -5.10
N LYS A 195 3.39 -7.94 -4.22
CA LYS A 195 2.88 -8.38 -2.92
C LYS A 195 3.87 -7.97 -1.84
N LEU A 196 3.38 -7.51 -0.68
CA LEU A 196 4.24 -7.16 0.45
C LEU A 196 4.71 -8.43 1.20
N PHE A 197 6.02 -8.46 1.45
CA PHE A 197 6.71 -9.43 2.30
C PHE A 197 7.50 -8.66 3.37
N PHE A 198 7.59 -9.17 4.60
CA PHE A 198 8.16 -8.49 5.78
C PHE A 198 8.97 -9.40 6.70
#